data_AF-S5TP47-F1
#
_entry.id   AF-S5TP47-F1
#
_cell.length_a   1.000
_cell.length_b   1.000
_cell.length_c   1.000
_cell.angle_alpha   90.00
_cell.angle_beta   90.00
_cell.angle_gamma   90.00
#
_symmetry.space_group_name_H-M   'P 1'
#
loop_
_entity.id
_entity.type
_entity.pdbx_description
1 polymer ?
#
loop_
_entity_poly.entity_id
_entity_poly.type
_entity_poly.pdbx_seq_one_letter_code
_entity_poly.pdbx_strand_id
1 'polypeptide(L)'
;MKDAVKTAAASCKDTILNRFVKIKLCVDKILHLSQMNRLFSLILIITYAGFCYGMTRSQLKKTMTIIKNQCMPKNSVTEEQVGKIEQGVFNEDRNVMCYVTCIYKSLHVVKNDKLDAGLISKQIDALYPPDLKEPVKKSVSLCIHS
;
A
#
# COMPACT_ATOMS: atom_id res chain seq x y z
N MET A 1 10.24 -21.28 -7.37
CA MET A 1 10.57 -19.92 -7.87
C MET A 1 9.81 -19.55 -9.16
N LYS A 2 9.64 -20.47 -10.11
CA LYS A 2 8.90 -20.20 -11.36
C LYS A 2 7.40 -19.96 -11.13
N ASP A 3 6.83 -20.58 -10.09
CA ASP A 3 5.40 -20.52 -9.79
C ASP A 3 4.98 -19.19 -9.14
N ALA A 4 5.84 -18.61 -8.31
CA ALA A 4 5.62 -17.29 -7.71
C ALA A 4 5.64 -16.16 -8.77
N VAL A 5 6.47 -16.29 -9.82
CA VAL A 5 6.50 -15.36 -10.97
C VAL A 5 5.23 -15.48 -11.80
N LYS A 6 4.68 -16.68 -11.97
CA LYS A 6 3.47 -16.92 -12.75
C LYS A 6 2.21 -16.39 -12.06
N THR A 7 2.12 -16.56 -10.73
CA THR A 7 1.02 -16.00 -9.92
C THR A 7 1.10 -14.47 -9.81
N ALA A 8 2.31 -13.90 -9.72
CA ALA A 8 2.51 -12.45 -9.76
C ALA A 8 2.12 -11.84 -11.13
N ALA A 9 2.42 -12.53 -12.24
CA ALA A 9 2.03 -12.09 -13.58
C ALA A 9 0.50 -12.08 -13.79
N ALA A 10 -0.23 -13.02 -13.19
CA ALA A 10 -1.70 -13.09 -13.27
C ALA A 10 -2.37 -11.94 -12.49
N SER A 11 -1.97 -11.70 -11.24
CA SER A 11 -2.48 -10.58 -10.41
C SER A 11 -2.14 -9.20 -11.00
N CYS A 12 -0.98 -9.10 -11.67
CA CYS A 12 -0.57 -7.92 -12.41
C CYS A 12 -1.48 -7.69 -13.63
N LYS A 13 -1.83 -8.74 -14.39
CA LYS A 13 -2.69 -8.66 -15.58
C LYS A 13 -4.09 -8.11 -15.26
N ASP A 14 -4.70 -8.54 -14.15
CA ASP A 14 -6.04 -8.10 -13.76
C ASP A 14 -6.08 -6.67 -13.20
N THR A 15 -5.05 -6.28 -12.43
CA THR A 15 -4.89 -4.92 -11.91
C THR A 15 -4.56 -3.93 -13.03
N ILE A 16 -3.72 -4.35 -13.99
CA ILE A 16 -3.39 -3.58 -15.17
C ILE A 16 -4.63 -3.41 -16.05
N LEU A 17 -5.41 -4.44 -16.36
CA LEU A 17 -6.57 -4.33 -17.25
C LEU A 17 -7.63 -3.37 -16.71
N ASN A 18 -7.95 -3.44 -15.41
CA ASN A 18 -8.91 -2.53 -14.79
C ASN A 18 -8.41 -1.07 -14.70
N ARG A 19 -7.10 -0.87 -14.48
CA ARG A 19 -6.50 0.47 -14.59
C ARG A 19 -6.43 0.94 -16.04
N PHE A 20 -6.14 0.06 -17.00
CA PHE A 20 -6.06 0.35 -18.44
C PHE A 20 -7.40 0.86 -18.97
N VAL A 21 -8.52 0.25 -18.56
CA VAL A 21 -9.87 0.69 -18.95
C VAL A 21 -10.16 2.09 -18.39
N LYS A 22 -9.83 2.33 -17.12
CA LYS A 22 -10.09 3.62 -16.46
C LYS A 22 -9.17 4.74 -16.97
N ILE A 23 -7.95 4.39 -17.33
CA ILE A 23 -6.96 5.27 -17.95
C ILE A 23 -7.33 5.53 -19.41
N LYS A 24 -7.78 4.53 -20.18
CA LYS A 24 -8.25 4.70 -21.56
C LYS A 24 -9.41 5.70 -21.62
N LEU A 25 -10.39 5.58 -20.72
CA LEU A 25 -11.46 6.58 -20.55
C LEU A 25 -10.96 8.00 -20.23
N CYS A 26 -9.86 8.12 -19.49
CA CYS A 26 -9.27 9.41 -19.12
C CYS A 26 -8.42 10.00 -20.26
N VAL A 27 -7.61 9.16 -20.93
CA VAL A 27 -6.75 9.50 -22.06
C VAL A 27 -7.58 9.87 -23.27
N ASP A 28 -8.66 9.14 -23.58
CA ASP A 28 -9.58 9.47 -24.68
C ASP A 28 -10.24 10.85 -24.45
N LYS A 29 -10.45 11.25 -23.18
CA LYS A 29 -11.00 12.56 -22.79
C LYS A 29 -9.95 13.69 -22.80
N ILE A 30 -8.68 13.36 -22.57
CA ILE A 30 -7.54 14.31 -22.57
C ILE A 30 -6.97 14.51 -23.99
N LEU A 31 -7.05 13.50 -24.87
CA LEU A 31 -6.55 13.54 -26.26
C LEU A 31 -7.22 14.62 -27.13
N HIS A 32 -8.39 15.12 -26.71
CA HIS A 32 -9.14 16.12 -27.45
C HIS A 32 -8.70 17.58 -27.20
N LEU A 33 -7.76 17.85 -26.27
CA LEU A 33 -7.54 19.21 -25.75
C LEU A 33 -6.14 19.81 -25.90
N SER A 34 -5.17 19.16 -26.54
CA SER A 34 -3.84 19.79 -26.69
C SER A 34 -2.97 19.16 -27.78
N GLN A 35 -2.79 19.87 -28.89
CA GLN A 35 -1.79 19.64 -29.95
C GLN A 35 -0.35 19.95 -29.47
N MET A 36 0.06 19.45 -28.31
CA MET A 36 1.41 19.67 -27.78
C MET A 36 2.13 18.37 -27.42
N ASN A 37 3.13 18.11 -28.25
CA ASN A 37 4.43 17.56 -27.88
C ASN A 37 4.53 16.03 -27.85
N ARG A 38 5.06 15.46 -28.95
CA ARG A 38 5.54 14.07 -29.06
C ARG A 38 6.44 13.64 -27.89
N LEU A 39 7.17 14.58 -27.26
CA LEU A 39 7.90 14.30 -26.03
C LEU A 39 7.00 13.88 -24.87
N PHE A 40 5.82 14.49 -24.71
CA PHE A 40 4.87 14.14 -23.65
C PHE A 40 4.32 12.73 -23.85
N SER A 41 4.02 12.36 -25.10
CA SER A 41 3.62 10.99 -25.45
C SER A 41 4.75 9.97 -25.18
N LEU A 42 6.01 10.32 -25.45
CA LEU A 42 7.16 9.45 -25.16
C LEU A 42 7.43 9.31 -23.65
N ILE A 43 7.34 10.41 -22.89
CA ILE A 43 7.47 10.41 -21.43
C ILE A 43 6.36 9.56 -20.79
N LEU A 44 5.15 9.68 -21.31
CA LEU A 44 3.99 8.89 -20.89
C LEU A 44 4.21 7.39 -21.18
N ILE A 45 4.71 7.02 -22.36
CA ILE A 45 5.00 5.62 -22.73
C ILE A 45 6.12 5.03 -21.85
N ILE A 46 7.19 5.78 -21.57
CA ILE A 46 8.31 5.32 -20.72
C ILE A 46 7.83 5.13 -19.27
N THR A 47 6.98 6.03 -18.77
CA THR A 47 6.38 5.86 -17.43
C THR A 47 5.42 4.69 -17.35
N TYR A 48 4.66 4.38 -18.43
CA TYR A 48 3.83 3.16 -18.50
C TYR A 48 4.65 1.86 -18.51
N ALA A 49 5.84 1.83 -19.12
CA ALA A 49 6.69 0.64 -19.19
C ALA A 49 7.36 0.26 -17.86
N GLY A 50 7.52 1.21 -16.93
CA GLY A 50 8.19 1.01 -15.64
C GLY A 50 7.33 0.39 -14.53
N PHE A 51 6.05 0.14 -14.75
CA PHE A 51 5.07 -0.14 -13.67
C PHE A 51 4.98 -1.60 -13.18
N CYS A 52 5.80 -2.52 -13.69
CA CYS A 52 5.68 -3.96 -13.40
C CYS A 52 6.52 -4.47 -12.22
N TYR A 53 7.01 -3.60 -11.33
CA TYR A 53 7.74 -4.01 -10.15
C TYR A 53 6.89 -3.75 -8.90
N GLY A 54 6.50 -4.83 -8.19
CA GLY A 54 5.89 -4.71 -6.87
C GLY A 54 6.81 -3.96 -5.89
N MET A 55 6.26 -3.43 -4.78
CA MET A 55 7.06 -2.65 -3.85
C MET A 55 8.25 -3.44 -3.30
N THR A 56 9.43 -2.85 -3.34
CA THR A 56 10.63 -3.46 -2.76
C THR A 56 10.56 -3.38 -1.23
N ARG A 57 11.32 -4.25 -0.54
CA ARG A 57 11.44 -4.20 0.93
C ARG A 57 11.91 -2.82 1.44
N SER A 58 12.77 -2.15 0.68
CA SER A 58 13.25 -0.80 1.02
C SER A 58 12.17 0.27 0.84
N GLN A 59 11.32 0.15 -0.18
CA GLN A 59 10.16 1.02 -0.37
C GLN A 59 9.11 0.81 0.73
N LEU A 60 8.82 -0.44 1.09
CA LEU A 60 7.92 -0.76 2.20
C LEU A 60 8.37 -0.10 3.51
N LYS A 61 9.66 -0.25 3.86
CA LYS A 61 10.23 0.38 5.07
C LYS A 61 10.10 1.89 5.04
N LYS A 62 10.42 2.53 3.90
CA LYS A 62 10.27 3.99 3.73
C LYS A 62 8.81 4.43 3.90
N THR A 63 7.87 3.73 3.28
CA THR A 63 6.43 4.02 3.41
C THR A 63 5.99 3.95 4.87
N MET A 64 6.40 2.92 5.61
CA MET A 64 6.07 2.81 7.04
C MET A 64 6.72 3.92 7.88
N THR A 65 7.97 4.31 7.58
CA THR A 65 8.62 5.46 8.23
C THR A 65 7.85 6.77 8.00
N ILE A 66 7.35 6.99 6.78
CA ILE A 66 6.53 8.18 6.46
C ILE A 66 5.26 8.19 7.30
N ILE A 67 4.53 7.06 7.34
CA ILE A 67 3.29 6.94 8.12
C ILE A 67 3.58 7.14 9.62
N LYS A 68 4.66 6.56 10.14
CA LYS A 68 5.12 6.79 11.52
C LYS A 68 5.29 8.29 11.78
N ASN A 69 6.09 8.97 10.98
CA ASN A 69 6.38 10.39 11.17
C ASN A 69 5.14 11.28 11.03
N GLN A 70 4.15 10.84 10.25
CA GLN A 70 2.87 11.54 10.14
C GLN A 70 1.97 11.32 11.37
N CYS A 71 2.01 10.13 11.98
CA CYS A 71 1.14 9.76 13.09
C CYS A 71 1.69 10.11 14.48
N MET A 72 3.02 10.16 14.65
CA MET A 72 3.64 10.53 15.93
C MET A 72 3.20 11.93 16.44
N PRO A 73 3.36 13.03 15.66
CA PRO A 73 3.00 14.35 16.14
C PRO A 73 1.49 14.51 16.36
N LYS A 74 0.65 13.75 15.64
CA LYS A 74 -0.81 13.79 15.78
C LYS A 74 -1.31 13.23 17.10
N ASN A 75 -0.55 12.33 17.72
CA ASN A 75 -0.93 11.65 18.95
C ASN A 75 0.02 11.98 20.11
N SER A 76 0.91 12.96 19.92
CA SER A 76 1.88 13.42 20.93
C SER A 76 2.73 12.30 21.54
N VAL A 77 3.07 11.28 20.73
CA VAL A 77 3.93 10.16 21.15
C VAL A 77 5.38 10.37 20.73
N THR A 78 6.32 9.89 21.53
CA THR A 78 7.75 9.95 21.23
C THR A 78 8.25 8.68 20.53
N GLU A 79 9.39 8.79 19.84
CA GLU A 79 10.05 7.64 19.22
C GLU A 79 10.38 6.53 20.23
N GLU A 80 10.63 6.87 21.50
CA GLU A 80 10.90 5.89 22.55
C GLU A 80 9.67 5.04 22.90
N GLN A 81 8.48 5.66 22.88
CA GLN A 81 7.21 4.99 23.19
C GLN A 81 6.76 4.06 22.07
N VAL A 82 6.98 4.44 20.80
CA VAL A 82 6.49 3.67 19.63
C VAL A 82 7.58 2.87 18.92
N GLY A 83 8.86 3.18 19.10
CA GLY A 83 9.97 2.55 18.39
C GLY A 83 10.17 1.08 18.74
N LYS A 84 9.69 0.65 19.92
CA LYS A 84 9.75 -0.76 20.37
C LYS A 84 8.57 -1.61 19.89
N ILE A 85 7.57 -1.00 19.22
CA ILE A 85 6.41 -1.74 18.69
C ILE A 85 6.85 -2.76 17.62
N GLU A 86 7.86 -2.43 16.81
CA GLU A 86 8.44 -3.36 15.82
C GLU A 86 9.10 -4.59 16.47
N GLN A 87 9.45 -4.50 17.76
CA GLN A 87 10.04 -5.59 18.56
C GLN A 87 8.98 -6.40 19.32
N GLY A 88 7.69 -6.08 19.15
CA GLY A 88 6.59 -6.72 19.87
C GLY A 88 6.38 -6.20 21.30
N VAL A 89 7.02 -5.09 21.68
CA VAL A 89 6.80 -4.44 22.98
C VAL A 89 5.73 -3.37 22.81
N PHE A 90 4.53 -3.67 23.30
CA PHE A 90 3.39 -2.75 23.25
C PHE A 90 3.25 -2.03 24.59
N ASN A 91 3.22 -0.69 24.54
CA ASN A 91 2.86 0.14 25.68
C ASN A 91 1.34 0.40 25.63
N GLU A 92 0.63 0.12 26.72
CA GLU A 92 -0.82 0.29 26.84
C GLU A 92 -1.26 1.73 27.13
N ASP A 93 -0.37 2.71 26.95
CA ASP A 93 -0.72 4.13 26.99
C ASP A 93 -1.78 4.46 25.90
N ARG A 94 -2.81 5.22 26.29
CA ARG A 94 -3.90 5.66 25.41
C ARG A 94 -3.38 6.37 24.14
N ASN A 95 -2.33 7.18 24.26
CA ASN A 95 -1.75 7.90 23.13
C ASN A 95 -1.07 6.94 22.15
N VAL A 96 -0.45 5.86 22.64
CA VAL A 96 0.16 4.81 21.81
C VAL A 96 -0.91 4.00 21.08
N MET A 97 -2.04 3.68 21.73
CA MET A 97 -3.19 3.05 21.07
C MET A 97 -3.79 3.95 19.97
N CYS A 98 -3.92 5.25 20.23
CA CYS A 98 -4.37 6.23 19.24
C CYS A 98 -3.39 6.36 18.06
N TYR A 99 -2.09 6.26 18.32
CA TYR A 99 -1.05 6.20 17.27
C TYR A 99 -1.23 4.98 16.35
N VAL A 100 -1.46 3.78 16.91
CA VAL A 100 -1.74 2.57 16.12
C VAL A 100 -3.01 2.74 15.28
N THR A 101 -4.05 3.34 15.87
CA THR A 101 -5.28 3.68 15.13
C THR A 101 -5.01 4.64 13.97
N CYS A 102 -4.15 5.64 14.16
CA CYS A 102 -3.74 6.56 13.10
C CYS A 102 -3.06 5.83 11.93
N ILE A 103 -2.20 4.85 12.22
CA ILE A 103 -1.56 4.02 11.18
C ILE A 103 -2.62 3.28 10.37
N TYR A 104 -3.55 2.58 11.03
CA TYR A 104 -4.59 1.81 10.32
C TYR A 104 -5.51 2.69 9.48
N LYS A 105 -5.85 3.89 9.98
CA LYS A 105 -6.60 4.88 9.18
C LYS A 105 -5.80 5.39 7.98
N SER A 106 -4.50 5.62 8.15
CA SER A 106 -3.60 6.08 7.07
C SER A 106 -3.39 5.00 5.99
N LEU A 107 -3.46 3.73 6.38
CA LEU A 107 -3.41 2.59 5.47
C LEU A 107 -4.76 2.31 4.78
N HIS A 108 -5.80 3.07 5.09
CA HIS A 108 -7.15 2.91 4.54
C HIS A 108 -7.74 1.50 4.77
N VAL A 109 -7.40 0.88 5.90
CA VAL A 109 -7.89 -0.46 6.27
C VAL A 109 -9.04 -0.46 7.27
N VAL A 110 -9.49 0.74 7.68
CA VAL A 110 -10.60 0.95 8.62
C VAL A 110 -11.84 1.36 7.84
N LYS A 111 -12.96 0.71 8.11
CA LYS A 111 -14.30 1.05 7.59
C LYS A 111 -15.33 0.94 8.72
N ASN A 112 -16.17 1.96 8.89
CA ASN A 112 -17.16 2.03 9.98
C ASN A 112 -16.52 1.81 11.37
N ASP A 113 -15.36 2.45 11.60
CA ASP A 113 -14.56 2.33 12.83
C ASP A 113 -14.10 0.90 13.19
N LYS A 114 -14.19 -0.04 12.24
CA LYS A 114 -13.70 -1.42 12.37
C LYS A 114 -12.68 -1.74 11.30
N LEU A 115 -11.79 -2.68 11.58
CA LEU A 115 -10.87 -3.21 10.59
C LEU A 115 -11.64 -4.06 9.57
N ASP A 116 -11.40 -3.82 8.29
CA ASP A 116 -12.04 -4.57 7.20
C ASP A 116 -11.04 -5.56 6.60
N ALA A 117 -11.35 -6.86 6.69
CA ALA A 117 -10.47 -7.93 6.22
C ALA A 117 -10.18 -7.85 4.70
N GLY A 118 -11.15 -7.38 3.91
CA GLY A 118 -11.00 -7.18 2.48
C GLY A 118 -10.07 -6.02 2.15
N LEU A 119 -10.18 -4.90 2.88
CA LEU A 119 -9.28 -3.76 2.74
C LEU A 119 -7.87 -4.10 3.19
N ILE A 120 -7.72 -4.81 4.31
CA ILE A 120 -6.40 -5.25 4.80
C ILE A 120 -5.73 -6.16 3.78
N SER A 121 -6.44 -7.15 3.26
CA SER A 121 -5.90 -8.07 2.25
C SER A 121 -5.43 -7.33 0.99
N LYS A 122 -6.23 -6.37 0.51
CA LYS A 122 -5.86 -5.51 -0.64
C LYS A 122 -4.63 -4.66 -0.35
N GLN A 123 -4.54 -4.09 0.86
CA GLN A 123 -3.40 -3.28 1.26
C GLN A 123 -2.12 -4.13 1.38
N ILE A 124 -2.22 -5.35 1.89
CA ILE A 124 -1.09 -6.30 1.91
C ILE A 124 -0.64 -6.60 0.48
N ASP A 125 -1.56 -6.88 -0.43
CA ASP A 125 -1.24 -7.15 -1.83
C ASP A 125 -0.59 -5.96 -2.55
N ALA A 126 -0.94 -4.73 -2.15
CA ALA A 126 -0.35 -3.51 -2.70
C ALA A 126 1.03 -3.19 -2.10
N LEU A 127 1.19 -3.34 -0.78
CA LEU A 127 2.38 -2.89 -0.05
C LEU A 127 3.50 -3.92 0.04
N TYR A 128 3.16 -5.18 0.28
CA TYR A 128 4.16 -6.18 0.65
C TYR A 128 4.79 -6.83 -0.59
N PRO A 129 6.09 -7.16 -0.53
CA PRO A 129 6.75 -7.94 -1.56
C PRO A 129 6.17 -9.37 -1.56
N PRO A 130 6.21 -10.07 -2.70
CA PRO A 130 5.47 -11.31 -2.93
C PRO A 130 5.81 -12.43 -1.93
N ASP A 131 7.04 -12.46 -1.41
CA ASP A 131 7.53 -13.41 -0.41
C ASP A 131 6.93 -13.20 0.99
N LEU A 132 6.40 -12.02 1.29
CA LEU A 132 5.84 -11.67 2.60
C LEU A 132 4.30 -11.61 2.61
N LYS A 133 3.64 -11.60 1.45
CA LYS A 133 2.17 -11.44 1.35
C LYS A 133 1.41 -12.53 2.11
N GLU A 134 1.68 -13.79 1.79
CA GLU A 134 0.98 -14.93 2.39
C GLU A 134 1.22 -15.07 3.90
N PRO A 135 2.46 -15.02 4.43
CA PRO A 135 2.64 -15.09 5.88
C PRO A 135 1.95 -13.94 6.62
N VAL A 136 1.95 -12.73 6.05
CA VAL A 136 1.25 -11.58 6.66
C VAL A 136 -0.26 -11.75 6.62
N LYS A 137 -0.85 -12.21 5.51
CA LYS A 137 -2.28 -12.52 5.41
C LYS A 137 -2.69 -13.57 6.43
N LYS A 138 -1.88 -14.62 6.62
CA LYS A 138 -2.11 -15.65 7.63
C LYS A 138 -2.09 -15.09 9.05
N SER A 139 -1.15 -14.21 9.37
CA SER A 139 -1.14 -13.54 10.69
C SER A 139 -2.39 -12.68 10.90
N VAL A 140 -2.84 -11.96 9.87
CA VAL A 140 -4.06 -11.14 9.97
C VAL A 140 -5.31 -12.00 10.17
N SER A 141 -5.44 -13.13 9.48
CA SER A 141 -6.64 -13.97 9.59
C SER A 141 -6.84 -14.55 10.99
N LEU A 142 -5.74 -14.76 11.73
CA LEU A 142 -5.77 -15.20 13.13
C LEU A 142 -6.22 -14.09 14.09
N CYS A 143 -5.99 -12.82 13.76
CA CYS A 143 -6.25 -11.70 14.67
C CYS A 143 -7.55 -10.93 14.37
N ILE A 144 -8.07 -10.99 13.14
CA ILE A 144 -9.18 -10.12 12.70
C ILE A 144 -10.57 -10.55 13.20
N HIS A 145 -10.68 -11.77 13.72
CA HIS A 145 -11.93 -12.31 14.27
C HIS A 145 -12.00 -12.19 15.79
N SER A 146 -11.00 -11.55 16.42
CA SER A 146 -10.90 -11.39 17.88
C SER A 146 -11.61 -10.15 18.40
#